data_AF-A0A1Q7BW63-F1
#
_entry.id   AF-A0A1Q7BW63-F1
#
_cell.length_a   1.000
_cell.length_b   1.000
_cell.length_c   1.000
_cell.angle_alpha   90.00
_cell.angle_beta   90.00
_cell.angle_gamma   90.00
#
_symmetry.space_group_name_H-M   'P 1'
#
loop_
_entity.id
_entity.type
_entity.pdbx_description
1 polymer ?
#
loop_
_entity_poly.entity_id
_entity_poly.type
_entity_poly.pdbx_seq_one_letter_code
_entity_poly.pdbx_strand_id
1 'polypeptide(L)'
;MATNDDGPQWLADYRPVEADISTLGKFAKALRDEVELNFGPHAQRVMNMLDPGTGALPGRPGFWEWEATRGRYTDGRNRAITLMDTYARVTLEIAAAAELIARRYQDSDAFARAQVTDVHDAFTEAAKVYGVTDA
;
A
#
# COMPACT_ATOMS: atom_id res chain seq x y z
N MET A 1 34.66 -21.10 34.04
CA MET A 1 35.17 -20.19 33.01
C MET A 1 33.97 -19.88 32.11
N ALA A 2 33.27 -18.78 32.39
CA ALA A 2 32.07 -18.38 31.65
C ALA A 2 32.51 -17.47 30.50
N THR A 3 32.18 -17.86 29.27
CA THR A 3 32.34 -17.02 28.08
C THR A 3 31.24 -15.98 28.10
N ASN A 4 31.59 -14.71 28.31
CA ASN A 4 30.69 -13.60 28.05
C ASN A 4 30.41 -13.61 26.54
N ASP A 5 29.18 -13.97 26.17
CA ASP A 5 28.64 -13.78 24.84
C ASP A 5 28.29 -12.30 24.69
N ASP A 6 29.34 -11.49 24.53
CA ASP A 6 29.20 -10.08 24.19
C ASP A 6 28.71 -10.05 22.75
N GLY A 7 27.39 -9.89 22.59
CA GLY A 7 26.70 -9.83 21.31
C GLY A 7 27.33 -8.85 20.32
N PRO A 8 26.87 -8.84 19.06
CA PRO A 8 27.65 -8.28 17.95
C PRO A 8 28.01 -6.81 18.15
N GLN A 9 29.30 -6.51 18.32
CA GLN A 9 29.82 -5.16 18.61
C GLN A 9 29.42 -4.11 17.55
N TRP A 10 29.13 -4.53 16.32
CA TRP A 10 28.67 -3.63 15.25
C TRP A 10 27.25 -3.07 15.46
N LEU A 11 26.48 -3.67 16.39
CA LEU A 11 25.20 -3.12 16.86
C LEU A 11 25.35 -2.25 18.11
N ALA A 12 26.54 -2.16 18.72
CA ALA A 12 26.76 -1.38 19.94
C ALA A 12 26.50 0.12 19.74
N ASP A 13 26.74 0.62 18.53
CA ASP A 13 26.50 2.02 18.14
C ASP A 13 25.15 2.22 17.41
N TYR A 14 24.34 1.16 17.28
CA TYR A 14 23.03 1.26 16.64
C TYR A 14 22.09 2.03 17.55
N ARG A 15 21.92 3.33 17.27
CA ARG A 15 20.89 4.12 17.92
C ARG A 15 19.53 3.50 17.57
N PRO A 16 18.69 3.20 18.57
CA PRO A 16 17.33 2.80 18.30
C PRO A 16 16.67 3.86 17.42
N VAL A 17 15.94 3.41 16.40
CA VAL A 17 15.08 4.30 15.63
C VAL A 17 14.00 4.82 16.60
N GLU A 18 14.15 6.06 17.05
CA GLU A 18 13.08 6.78 17.75
C GLU A 18 12.01 7.13 16.72
N ALA A 19 11.05 6.22 16.55
CA ALA A 19 9.83 6.53 15.84
C ALA A 19 8.91 7.30 16.78
N ASP A 20 8.54 8.53 16.43
CA ASP A 20 7.49 9.26 17.15
C ASP A 20 6.13 8.61 16.85
N ILE A 21 5.79 7.60 17.65
CA ILE A 21 4.54 6.84 17.56
C ILE A 21 3.32 7.76 17.71
N SER A 22 3.46 8.90 18.41
CA SER A 22 2.39 9.88 18.59
C SER A 22 1.96 10.55 17.27
N THR A 23 2.83 10.51 16.25
CA THR A 23 2.55 11.02 14.90
C THR A 23 2.10 9.95 13.92
N LEU A 24 2.38 8.67 14.21
CA LEU A 24 2.05 7.55 13.32
C LEU A 24 0.54 7.40 13.11
N GLY A 25 -0.26 7.64 14.15
CA GLY A 25 -1.72 7.67 14.04
C GLY A 25 -2.24 8.82 13.16
N LYS A 26 -1.59 9.99 13.23
CA LYS A 26 -1.92 11.14 12.36
C LYS A 26 -1.53 10.84 10.91
N PHE A 27 -0.38 10.20 10.70
CA PHE A 27 0.07 9.76 9.38
C PHE A 27 -0.90 8.73 8.76
N ALA A 28 -1.30 7.71 9.53
CA ALA A 28 -2.29 6.73 9.10
C ALA A 28 -3.60 7.39 8.68
N LYS A 29 -4.09 8.33 9.49
CA LYS A 29 -5.29 9.12 9.15
C LYS A 29 -5.10 9.94 7.88
N ALA A 30 -3.97 10.63 7.71
CA ALA A 30 -3.72 11.45 6.53
C ALA A 30 -3.68 10.61 5.25
N LEU A 31 -3.06 9.44 5.27
CA LEU A 31 -3.05 8.52 4.12
C LEU A 31 -4.47 8.02 3.77
N ARG A 32 -5.26 7.66 4.79
CA ARG A 32 -6.64 7.22 4.57
C ARG A 32 -7.50 8.34 3.98
N ASP A 33 -7.44 9.54 4.58
CA ASP A 33 -8.17 10.71 4.10
C ASP A 33 -7.78 11.06 2.66
N GLU A 34 -6.48 10.99 2.31
CA GLU A 34 -6.01 11.23 0.94
C GLU A 34 -6.63 10.24 -0.05
N VAL A 35 -6.72 8.95 0.29
CA VAL A 35 -7.34 7.96 -0.60
C VAL A 35 -8.86 8.16 -0.67
N GLU A 36 -9.53 8.27 0.46
CA GLU A 36 -10.99 8.26 0.52
C GLU A 36 -11.61 9.57 0.03
N LEU A 37 -10.98 10.71 0.33
CA LEU A 37 -11.54 12.03 0.05
C LEU A 37 -10.99 12.67 -1.23
N ASN A 38 -9.80 12.26 -1.67
CA ASN A 38 -9.13 12.86 -2.82
C ASN A 38 -8.85 11.85 -3.94
N PHE A 39 -7.81 11.01 -3.79
CA PHE A 39 -7.33 10.14 -4.85
C PHE A 39 -8.41 9.20 -5.39
N GLY A 40 -9.14 8.49 -4.52
CA GLY A 40 -10.17 7.51 -4.91
C GLY A 40 -11.25 8.10 -5.82
N PRO A 41 -11.95 9.18 -5.42
CA PRO A 41 -12.93 9.85 -6.27
C PRO A 41 -12.36 10.34 -7.62
N HIS A 42 -11.12 10.82 -7.64
CA HIS A 42 -10.46 11.27 -8.87
C HIS A 42 -10.07 10.09 -9.77
N ALA A 43 -9.51 9.03 -9.21
CA ALA A 43 -9.15 7.80 -9.91
C ALA A 43 -10.39 7.14 -10.53
N GLN A 44 -11.50 7.04 -9.78
CA GLN A 44 -12.75 6.47 -10.28
C GLN A 44 -13.29 7.24 -11.49
N ARG A 45 -13.22 8.58 -11.48
CA ARG A 45 -13.61 9.40 -12.64
C ARG A 45 -12.77 9.08 -13.87
N VAL A 46 -11.46 8.94 -13.71
CA VAL A 46 -10.55 8.58 -14.81
C VAL A 46 -10.81 7.17 -15.30
N MET A 47 -10.99 6.20 -14.39
CA MET A 47 -11.33 4.82 -14.74
C MET A 47 -12.63 4.72 -15.54
N ASN A 48 -13.68 5.44 -15.12
CA ASN A 48 -14.96 5.47 -15.83
C ASN A 48 -14.83 6.13 -17.21
N MET A 49 -13.92 7.09 -17.38
CA MET A 49 -13.64 7.69 -18.69
C MET A 49 -12.86 6.74 -19.59
N LEU A 50 -11.92 5.98 -19.03
CA LEU A 50 -11.15 4.95 -19.73
C LEU A 50 -12.00 3.73 -20.08
N ASP A 51 -12.99 3.39 -19.25
CA ASP A 51 -13.97 2.34 -19.46
C ASP A 51 -15.40 2.80 -19.21
N PRO A 52 -16.09 3.35 -20.23
CA PRO A 52 -17.49 3.68 -20.10
C PRO A 52 -18.41 2.43 -20.11
N GLY A 53 -17.86 1.21 -20.12
CA GLY A 53 -18.61 -0.05 -20.16
C GLY A 53 -19.13 -0.46 -21.54
N THR A 54 -19.03 0.42 -22.54
CA THR A 54 -19.41 0.14 -23.94
C THR A 54 -18.24 -0.31 -24.81
N GLY A 55 -17.01 -0.34 -24.26
CA GLY A 55 -15.78 -0.51 -25.02
C GLY A 55 -15.44 0.75 -25.83
N ALA A 56 -14.26 1.34 -25.60
CA ALA A 56 -13.90 2.61 -26.24
C ALA A 56 -13.63 2.51 -27.76
N LEU A 57 -13.38 1.29 -28.27
CA LEU A 57 -13.08 1.04 -29.68
C LEU A 57 -13.94 -0.12 -30.21
N PRO A 58 -14.83 0.10 -31.20
CA PRO A 58 -15.65 -0.97 -31.77
C PRO A 58 -14.81 -1.99 -32.55
N GLY A 59 -15.36 -3.19 -32.74
CA GLY A 59 -14.77 -4.22 -33.61
C GLY A 59 -14.74 -3.80 -35.08
N ARG A 60 -13.72 -4.20 -35.85
CA ARG A 60 -13.72 -4.07 -37.32
C ARG A 60 -13.15 -5.33 -37.98
N PRO A 61 -14.00 -6.35 -38.19
CA PRO A 61 -13.58 -7.62 -38.77
C PRO A 61 -12.89 -7.43 -40.13
N GLY A 62 -11.82 -8.18 -40.35
CA GLY A 62 -11.07 -8.16 -41.61
C GLY A 62 -10.05 -7.02 -41.75
N PHE A 63 -9.93 -6.12 -40.77
CA PHE A 63 -8.88 -5.09 -40.75
C PHE A 63 -7.89 -5.35 -39.60
N TRP A 64 -6.82 -6.09 -39.89
CA TRP A 64 -5.93 -6.64 -38.88
C TRP A 64 -5.20 -5.55 -38.07
N GLU A 65 -4.84 -4.43 -38.70
CA GLU A 65 -4.21 -3.28 -38.02
C GLU A 65 -5.14 -2.70 -36.95
N TRP A 66 -6.44 -2.59 -37.26
CA TRP A 66 -7.43 -2.09 -36.31
C TRP A 66 -7.62 -3.01 -35.12
N GLU A 67 -7.69 -4.31 -35.37
CA GLU A 67 -7.77 -5.34 -34.32
C GLU A 67 -6.53 -5.30 -33.42
N ALA A 68 -5.33 -5.17 -34.00
CA ALA A 68 -4.08 -5.02 -33.26
C ALA A 68 -4.03 -3.73 -32.42
N THR A 69 -4.45 -2.59 -32.99
CA THR A 69 -4.55 -1.32 -32.26
C THR A 69 -5.54 -1.41 -31.11
N ARG A 70 -6.70 -2.04 -31.32
CA ARG A 70 -7.69 -2.25 -30.26
C ARG A 70 -7.14 -3.11 -29.12
N GLY A 71 -6.43 -4.19 -29.44
CA GLY A 71 -5.75 -5.03 -28.44
C GLY A 71 -4.78 -4.20 -27.59
N ARG A 72 -3.88 -3.45 -28.23
CA ARG A 72 -2.91 -2.60 -27.51
C ARG A 72 -3.57 -1.52 -26.65
N TYR A 73 -4.65 -0.93 -27.14
CA TYR A 73 -5.43 0.05 -26.37
C TYR A 73 -6.02 -0.61 -25.11
N THR A 74 -6.68 -1.76 -25.25
CA THR A 74 -7.26 -2.49 -24.12
C THR A 74 -6.21 -2.89 -23.10
N ASP A 75 -5.03 -3.35 -23.53
CA ASP A 75 -3.93 -3.69 -22.63
C ASP A 75 -3.44 -2.47 -21.84
N GLY A 76 -3.21 -1.34 -22.52
CA GLY A 76 -2.78 -0.10 -21.87
C GLY A 76 -3.82 0.44 -20.89
N ARG A 77 -5.09 0.43 -21.30
CA ARG A 77 -6.24 0.80 -20.48
C ARG A 77 -6.31 -0.04 -19.21
N ASN A 78 -6.27 -1.37 -19.33
CA ASN A 78 -6.36 -2.28 -18.20
C ASN A 78 -5.18 -2.06 -17.24
N ARG A 79 -3.95 -1.90 -17.75
CA ARG A 79 -2.78 -1.59 -16.93
C ARG A 79 -2.94 -0.27 -16.16
N ALA A 80 -3.48 0.77 -16.79
CA ALA A 80 -3.70 2.05 -16.12
C ALA A 80 -4.74 1.93 -14.98
N ILE A 81 -5.84 1.21 -15.22
CA ILE A 81 -6.87 0.94 -14.20
C ILE A 81 -6.26 0.16 -13.04
N THR A 82 -5.59 -0.96 -13.32
CA THR A 82 -4.93 -1.80 -12.30
C THR A 82 -3.91 -1.01 -11.49
N LEU A 83 -3.15 -0.09 -12.10
CA LEU A 83 -2.18 0.74 -11.40
C LEU A 83 -2.86 1.68 -10.40
N MET A 84 -3.93 2.35 -10.81
CA MET A 84 -4.67 3.27 -9.93
C MET A 84 -5.36 2.52 -8.78
N ASP A 85 -5.98 1.37 -9.06
CA ASP A 85 -6.57 0.51 -8.01
C ASP A 85 -5.50 0.03 -7.02
N THR A 86 -4.36 -0.42 -7.53
CA THR A 86 -3.24 -0.89 -6.70
C THR A 86 -2.69 0.23 -5.83
N TYR A 87 -2.56 1.45 -6.37
CA TYR A 87 -2.08 2.59 -5.61
C TYR A 87 -3.01 2.92 -4.44
N ALA A 88 -4.32 3.00 -4.67
CA ALA A 88 -5.31 3.25 -3.61
C ALA A 88 -5.22 2.16 -2.53
N ARG A 89 -5.21 0.90 -2.96
CA ARG A 89 -5.17 -0.28 -2.10
C ARG A 89 -3.93 -0.34 -1.22
N VAL A 90 -2.74 -0.21 -1.81
CA VAL A 90 -1.46 -0.24 -1.07
C VAL A 90 -1.35 0.94 -0.11
N THR A 91 -1.87 2.12 -0.48
CA THR A 91 -1.88 3.27 0.41
C THR A 91 -2.76 3.02 1.65
N LEU A 92 -3.92 2.39 1.47
CA LEU A 92 -4.79 1.99 2.58
C LEU A 92 -4.18 0.87 3.44
N GLU A 93 -3.45 -0.06 2.82
CA GLU A 93 -2.70 -1.10 3.52
C GLU A 93 -1.63 -0.48 4.46
N ILE A 94 -0.84 0.47 3.95
CA ILE A 94 0.15 1.21 4.75
C ILE A 94 -0.55 1.99 5.88
N ALA A 95 -1.67 2.65 5.59
CA ALA A 95 -2.44 3.38 6.60
C ALA A 95 -2.92 2.46 7.72
N ALA A 96 -3.42 1.27 7.39
CA ALA A 96 -3.90 0.29 8.36
C ALA A 96 -2.76 -0.29 9.22
N ALA A 97 -1.61 -0.60 8.61
CA ALA A 97 -0.43 -1.05 9.35
C ALA A 97 0.08 0.04 10.33
N ALA A 98 0.16 1.29 9.87
CA ALA A 98 0.55 2.43 10.70
C ALA A 98 -0.42 2.65 11.87
N GLU A 99 -1.73 2.52 11.63
CA GLU A 99 -2.73 2.63 12.69
C GLU A 99 -2.63 1.50 13.72
N LEU A 100 -2.40 0.26 13.27
CA LEU A 100 -2.23 -0.89 14.15
C LEU A 100 -1.00 -0.72 15.06
N ILE A 101 0.12 -0.26 14.51
CA ILE A 101 1.33 0.05 15.30
C ILE A 101 1.03 1.19 16.28
N ALA A 102 0.39 2.27 15.83
CA ALA A 102 0.04 3.40 16.70
C ALA A 102 -0.83 2.95 17.89
N ARG A 103 -1.81 2.06 17.66
CA ARG A 103 -2.65 1.48 18.73
C ARG A 103 -1.86 0.59 19.68
N ARG A 104 -0.98 -0.29 19.17
CA ARG A 104 -0.16 -1.20 19.99
C ARG A 104 0.74 -0.45 20.97
N TYR A 105 1.17 0.74 20.61
CA TYR A 105 2.09 1.55 21.40
C TYR A 105 1.46 2.79 22.03
N GLN A 106 0.13 2.97 21.93
CA GLN A 106 -0.58 4.13 22.47
C GLN A 106 -0.45 4.25 24.00
N ASP A 107 -0.47 3.11 24.70
CA ASP A 107 -0.36 3.01 26.16
C ASP A 107 1.05 2.62 26.61
N SER A 108 1.98 2.50 25.67
CA SER A 108 3.39 2.27 25.96
C SER A 108 4.04 3.61 26.25
N ASP A 109 4.79 3.71 27.34
CA ASP A 109 5.57 4.91 27.63
C ASP A 109 6.39 5.29 26.39
N ALA A 110 6.65 6.59 26.17
CA ALA A 110 7.36 7.12 25.01
C ALA A 110 8.77 6.53 24.76
N PHE A 111 9.26 5.67 25.66
CA PHE A 111 10.51 4.92 25.57
C PHE A 111 10.34 3.44 25.17
N ALA A 112 9.13 2.95 24.97
CA ALA A 112 8.89 1.60 24.50
C ALA A 112 9.32 1.45 23.05
N ARG A 113 10.26 0.54 22.81
CA ARG A 113 10.80 0.30 21.46
C ARG A 113 9.85 -0.57 20.65
N ALA A 114 9.41 -0.05 19.51
CA ALA A 114 8.80 -0.86 18.47
C ALA A 114 9.83 -1.86 17.90
N GLN A 115 9.47 -3.13 17.77
CA GLN A 115 10.34 -4.11 17.12
C GLN A 115 10.01 -4.21 15.62
N VAL A 116 10.99 -4.63 14.82
CA VAL A 116 10.82 -4.87 13.38
C VAL A 116 9.76 -5.95 13.12
N THR A 117 9.61 -6.90 14.04
CA THR A 117 8.55 -7.93 14.00
C THR A 117 7.16 -7.32 14.13
N ASP A 118 6.96 -6.31 14.98
CA ASP A 118 5.67 -5.64 15.12
C ASP A 118 5.23 -4.95 13.83
N VAL A 119 6.20 -4.39 13.09
CA VAL A 119 5.97 -3.79 11.78
C VAL A 119 5.59 -4.86 10.75
N HIS A 120 6.33 -5.96 10.69
CA HIS A 120 6.02 -7.06 9.76
C HIS A 120 4.64 -7.67 10.03
N ASP A 121 4.29 -7.88 11.30
CA ASP A 121 2.98 -8.38 11.69
C ASP A 121 1.89 -7.39 11.30
N ALA A 122 2.13 -6.09 11.49
CA ALA A 122 1.15 -5.06 11.13
C ALA A 122 0.87 -5.01 9.62
N PHE A 123 1.91 -5.13 8.79
CA PHE A 123 1.74 -5.27 7.35
C PHE A 123 1.06 -6.60 6.97
N THR A 124 1.37 -7.69 7.65
CA THR A 124 0.72 -8.99 7.42
C THR A 124 -0.77 -8.93 7.72
N GLU A 125 -1.19 -8.27 8.80
CA GLU A 125 -2.60 -8.07 9.12
C GLU A 125 -3.29 -7.11 8.13
N ALA A 126 -2.63 -6.02 7.75
CA ALA A 126 -3.17 -5.09 6.75
C ALA A 126 -3.37 -5.78 5.39
N ALA A 127 -2.44 -6.63 4.97
CA ALA A 127 -2.53 -7.42 3.75
C ALA A 127 -3.69 -8.42 3.76
N LYS A 128 -4.23 -8.86 4.91
CA LYS A 128 -5.45 -9.68 4.93
C LYS A 128 -6.70 -8.88 4.54
N VAL A 129 -6.68 -7.57 4.78
CA VAL A 129 -7.80 -6.66 4.49
C VAL A 129 -7.69 -6.07 3.10
N TYR A 130 -6.46 -5.74 2.68
CA TYR A 130 -6.18 -5.00 1.44
C TYR A 130 -5.32 -5.77 0.44
N GLY A 131 -4.79 -6.93 0.79
CA GLY A 131 -3.98 -7.75 -0.10
C GLY A 131 -4.82 -8.54 -1.11
N VAL A 132 -4.14 -9.04 -2.14
CA VAL A 132 -4.66 -10.12 -2.98
C VAL A 132 -4.51 -11.39 -2.15
N THR A 133 -5.60 -12.12 -1.91
CA THR A 133 -5.51 -13.52 -1.50
C THR A 133 -4.76 -14.24 -2.61
N ASP A 134 -3.54 -14.68 -2.37
CA ASP A 134 -2.82 -15.52 -3.33
C ASP A 134 -3.74 -16.66 -3.79
N ALA A 135 -3.95 -16.72 -5.10
CA ALA A 135 -4.55 -17.84 -5.83
C ALA A 135 -3.54 -18.28 -6.89
#